data_AF-A0A1V9YSQ1-F1
#
_entry.id   AF-A0A1V9YSQ1-F1
#
_cell.length_a   1.000
_cell.length_b   1.000
_cell.length_c   1.000
_cell.angle_alpha   90.00
_cell.angle_beta   90.00
_cell.angle_gamma   90.00
#
_symmetry.space_group_name_H-M   'P 1'
#
loop_
_entity.id
_entity.type
_entity.pdbx_description
1 polymer ?
#
loop_
_entity_poly.entity_id
_entity_poly.type
_entity_poly.pdbx_seq_one_letter_code
_entity_poly.pdbx_strand_id
1 'polypeptide(L)'
;MPPSPLEGQRLDLLVIKENGILGFGVVPRPGGGGVQVSTLHPNSSADRAGLRINDCLVLFNNEDVASMHLNNVVERLKSVRPGEAITLGVYRPAHHPKPIINLPVAKKPRVQFTEAAMKKQIDTLTKVLAVAEAEKAKLNERNATLRKRTQDMIIQSDEKLLGIKKEFELKITQLTQEKEKLARNLAALLAQERIQNRTVLDMNGNNEIKGQLEFCKAQLNEMIEAERKRKDARRQSIALQNKLINKHVVQMEKQIIQAVKTALESISKDRKESKSNAYGINPLSLASTFSISLELCRPAAVQHLFGSNITFDVNGFPMVSSINMTWSNDRVQAVFGKQLKYEERAGVEIVATGPVEVNYDPSTELLEMKWKWSEQSLIRKIGRSIRLA
;
A
#
# COMPACT_ATOMS: atom_id res chain seq x y z
N MET A 1 13.88 -68.21 -15.54
CA MET A 1 12.81 -69.24 -15.53
C MET A 1 11.55 -68.60 -14.97
N PRO A 2 10.42 -68.62 -15.68
CA PRO A 2 9.14 -68.25 -15.08
C PRO A 2 8.74 -69.31 -14.04
N PRO A 3 8.20 -68.94 -12.87
CA PRO A 3 7.74 -69.92 -11.90
C PRO A 3 6.54 -70.69 -12.47
N SER A 4 6.61 -72.02 -12.37
CA SER A 4 5.62 -73.01 -12.77
C SER A 4 4.21 -72.67 -12.26
N PRO A 5 3.12 -73.10 -12.94
CA PRO A 5 1.76 -72.81 -12.52
C PRO A 5 1.51 -73.49 -11.17
N LEU A 6 1.44 -72.70 -10.12
CA LEU A 6 1.23 -73.16 -8.76
C LEU A 6 -0.23 -73.67 -8.65
N GLU A 7 -0.41 -74.98 -8.42
CA GLU A 7 -1.70 -75.59 -8.09
C GLU A 7 -2.19 -75.08 -6.72
N GLY A 8 -3.13 -74.12 -6.75
CA GLY A 8 -3.74 -73.57 -5.55
C GLY A 8 -4.77 -72.49 -5.86
N GLN A 9 -5.59 -72.17 -4.87
CA GLN A 9 -6.72 -71.26 -5.01
C GLN A 9 -6.28 -69.82 -4.73
N ARG A 10 -6.59 -68.88 -5.63
CA ARG A 10 -6.49 -67.44 -5.35
C ARG A 10 -7.81 -66.94 -4.77
N LEU A 11 -7.73 -66.17 -3.70
CA LEU A 11 -8.87 -65.66 -2.93
C LEU A 11 -8.64 -64.18 -2.63
N ASP A 12 -9.65 -63.35 -2.80
CA ASP A 12 -9.63 -61.95 -2.37
C ASP A 12 -10.48 -61.80 -1.11
N LEU A 13 -9.86 -61.35 -0.02
CA LEU A 13 -10.47 -61.27 1.30
C LEU A 13 -10.55 -59.81 1.75
N LEU A 14 -11.70 -59.39 2.26
CA LEU A 14 -11.88 -58.05 2.84
C LEU A 14 -11.71 -58.14 4.37
N VAL A 15 -10.72 -57.45 4.92
CA VAL A 15 -10.39 -57.44 6.35
C VAL A 15 -10.48 -56.02 6.88
N ILE A 16 -11.08 -55.82 8.06
CA ILE A 16 -11.19 -54.50 8.70
C ILE A 16 -10.23 -54.43 9.89
N LYS A 17 -9.51 -53.31 10.04
CA LYS A 17 -8.61 -53.09 11.18
C LYS A 17 -9.39 -52.73 12.45
N GLU A 18 -9.83 -53.74 13.19
CA GLU A 18 -10.57 -53.59 14.44
C GLU A 18 -9.63 -53.35 15.63
N ASN A 19 -9.93 -52.37 16.48
CA ASN A 19 -9.16 -52.04 17.68
C ASN A 19 -7.64 -51.87 17.43
N GLY A 20 -7.27 -51.39 16.23
CA GLY A 20 -5.88 -51.16 15.83
C GLY A 20 -5.11 -52.40 15.39
N ILE A 21 -5.74 -53.58 15.34
CA ILE A 21 -5.12 -54.84 14.94
C ILE A 21 -5.89 -55.52 13.79
N LEU A 22 -5.18 -56.22 12.91
CA LEU A 22 -5.82 -57.00 11.83
C LEU A 22 -6.12 -58.45 12.25
N GLY A 23 -5.48 -58.94 13.31
CA GLY A 23 -5.76 -60.25 13.89
C GLY A 23 -5.00 -61.42 13.27
N PHE A 24 -3.92 -61.18 12.53
CA PHE A 24 -3.03 -62.23 12.04
C PHE A 24 -1.56 -61.81 12.06
N GLY A 25 -0.65 -62.78 12.12
CA GLY A 25 0.78 -62.61 12.01
C GLY A 25 1.31 -63.14 10.68
N VAL A 26 2.40 -62.55 10.20
CA VAL A 26 3.05 -62.95 8.95
C VAL A 26 4.52 -63.29 9.15
N VAL A 27 5.02 -64.25 8.36
CA VAL A 27 6.42 -64.66 8.29
C VAL A 27 6.91 -64.60 6.84
N PRO A 28 8.22 -64.47 6.58
CA PRO A 28 8.75 -64.55 5.23
C PRO A 28 8.41 -65.90 4.58
N ARG A 29 8.03 -65.88 3.30
CA ARG A 29 7.73 -67.12 2.57
C ARG A 29 9.03 -67.92 2.31
N PRO A 30 9.06 -69.25 2.57
CA PRO A 30 10.18 -70.10 2.18
C PRO A 30 10.32 -70.11 0.64
N GLY A 31 11.50 -69.80 0.11
CA GLY A 31 11.77 -69.73 -1.34
C GLY A 31 11.95 -68.33 -1.93
N GLY A 32 11.84 -67.28 -1.11
CA GLY A 32 12.18 -65.90 -1.48
C GLY A 32 11.01 -65.09 -2.04
N GLY A 33 10.82 -63.87 -1.51
CA GLY A 33 9.77 -62.93 -1.90
C GLY A 33 8.42 -63.18 -1.22
N GLY A 34 7.80 -62.12 -0.71
CA GLY A 34 6.46 -62.14 -0.12
C GLY A 34 6.41 -62.68 1.31
N VAL A 35 5.18 -62.78 1.82
CA VAL A 35 4.91 -63.19 3.20
C VAL A 35 3.79 -64.23 3.27
N GLN A 36 3.82 -65.05 4.31
CA GLN A 36 2.87 -66.12 4.59
C GLN A 36 2.25 -65.92 5.98
N VAL A 37 0.96 -66.23 6.13
CA VAL A 37 0.25 -66.12 7.41
C VAL A 37 0.75 -67.21 8.36
N SER A 38 1.31 -66.83 9.50
CA SER A 38 1.84 -67.74 10.52
C SER A 38 0.88 -67.95 11.69
N THR A 39 0.17 -66.90 12.08
CA THR A 39 -0.76 -66.93 13.21
C THR A 39 -2.06 -66.24 12.83
N LEU A 40 -3.15 -66.71 13.40
CA LEU A 40 -4.48 -66.13 13.23
C LEU A 40 -5.13 -66.06 14.61
N HIS A 41 -5.59 -64.88 15.01
CA HIS A 41 -6.31 -64.69 16.25
C HIS A 41 -7.77 -65.13 16.05
N PRO A 42 -8.28 -66.07 16.89
CA PRO A 42 -9.68 -66.50 16.81
C PRO A 42 -10.65 -65.33 16.98
N ASN A 43 -11.76 -65.35 16.23
CA ASN A 43 -12.78 -64.29 16.22
C ASN A 43 -12.28 -62.90 15.81
N SER A 44 -11.13 -62.81 15.14
CA SER A 44 -10.66 -61.54 14.55
C SER A 44 -11.33 -61.23 13.22
N SER A 45 -11.18 -59.99 12.73
CA SER A 45 -11.68 -59.62 11.40
C SER A 45 -11.08 -60.51 10.29
N ALA A 46 -9.78 -60.85 10.39
CA ALA A 46 -9.13 -61.75 9.44
C ALA A 46 -9.65 -63.20 9.50
N ASP A 47 -9.97 -63.71 10.69
CA ASP A 47 -10.56 -65.04 10.87
C ASP A 47 -11.97 -65.11 10.25
N ARG A 48 -12.80 -64.09 10.52
CA ARG A 48 -14.15 -63.96 9.91
C ARG A 48 -14.11 -63.77 8.40
N ALA A 49 -13.09 -63.09 7.88
CA ALA A 49 -12.86 -62.94 6.45
C ALA A 49 -12.42 -64.25 5.77
N GLY A 50 -12.10 -65.31 6.53
CA GLY A 50 -11.74 -66.61 6.00
C GLY A 50 -10.25 -66.79 5.66
N LEU A 51 -9.39 -65.94 6.23
CA LEU A 51 -7.93 -66.10 6.15
C LEU A 51 -7.50 -67.36 6.89
N ARG A 52 -6.55 -68.12 6.36
CA ARG A 52 -6.02 -69.34 7.00
C ARG A 52 -4.53 -69.25 7.22
N ILE A 53 -4.07 -69.97 8.24
CA ILE A 53 -2.65 -70.22 8.44
C ILE A 53 -2.10 -70.91 7.20
N ASN A 54 -0.92 -70.49 6.76
CA ASN A 54 -0.23 -70.86 5.53
C ASN A 54 -0.72 -70.21 4.23
N ASP A 55 -1.74 -69.34 4.26
CA ASP A 55 -2.08 -68.52 3.10
C ASP A 55 -0.91 -67.57 2.78
N CYS A 56 -0.56 -67.43 1.50
CA CYS A 56 0.50 -66.54 1.03
C CYS A 56 -0.11 -65.22 0.55
N LEU A 57 0.35 -64.08 1.06
CA LEU A 57 -0.12 -62.78 0.60
C LEU A 57 0.49 -62.45 -0.76
N VAL A 58 -0.37 -62.15 -1.72
CA VAL A 58 -0.02 -61.80 -3.11
C VAL A 58 -0.38 -60.35 -3.40
N LEU A 59 -1.55 -59.88 -2.95
CA LEU A 59 -2.01 -58.50 -3.14
C LEU A 59 -2.39 -57.83 -1.82
N PHE A 60 -2.12 -56.54 -1.73
CA PHE A 60 -2.60 -55.66 -0.66
C PHE A 60 -3.16 -54.38 -1.29
N ASN A 61 -4.47 -54.12 -1.17
CA ASN A 61 -5.15 -52.95 -1.75
C ASN A 61 -4.77 -52.66 -3.21
N ASN A 62 -4.78 -53.70 -4.05
CA ASN A 62 -4.39 -53.69 -5.47
C ASN A 62 -2.89 -53.54 -5.77
N GLU A 63 -2.02 -53.57 -4.75
CA GLU A 63 -0.56 -53.60 -4.94
C GLU A 63 -0.02 -55.02 -4.81
N ASP A 64 0.85 -55.44 -5.75
CA ASP A 64 1.53 -56.74 -5.68
C ASP A 64 2.60 -56.74 -4.59
N VAL A 65 2.39 -57.59 -3.59
CA VAL A 65 3.29 -57.80 -2.45
C VAL A 65 3.98 -59.15 -2.51
N ALA A 66 3.75 -59.96 -3.54
CA ALA A 66 4.24 -61.34 -3.66
C ALA A 66 5.78 -61.43 -3.70
N SER A 67 6.47 -60.37 -4.11
CA SER A 67 7.93 -60.30 -4.21
C SER A 67 8.58 -59.40 -3.14
N MET A 68 7.78 -58.74 -2.28
CA MET A 68 8.29 -57.78 -1.30
C MET A 68 8.93 -58.45 -0.09
N HIS A 69 9.89 -57.77 0.54
CA HIS A 69 10.48 -58.21 1.81
C HIS A 69 9.51 -58.01 2.99
N LEU A 70 9.64 -58.85 4.02
CA LEU A 70 8.79 -58.86 5.22
C LEU A 70 8.56 -57.46 5.80
N ASN A 71 9.62 -56.67 6.01
CA ASN A 71 9.53 -55.37 6.66
C ASN A 71 8.62 -54.40 5.90
N ASN A 72 8.73 -54.37 4.56
CA ASN A 72 7.92 -53.49 3.72
C ASN A 72 6.44 -53.88 3.78
N VAL A 73 6.13 -55.18 3.81
CA VAL A 73 4.75 -55.66 3.94
C VAL A 73 4.18 -55.34 5.32
N VAL A 74 4.98 -55.51 6.39
CA VAL A 74 4.56 -55.19 7.76
C VAL A 74 4.33 -53.68 7.94
N GLU A 75 5.15 -52.82 7.36
CA GLU A 75 4.94 -51.36 7.38
C GLU A 75 3.62 -50.98 6.71
N ARG A 76 3.28 -51.59 5.57
CA ARG A 76 2.00 -51.37 4.88
C ARG A 76 0.80 -51.86 5.69
N LEU A 77 0.90 -53.02 6.33
CA LEU A 77 -0.15 -53.52 7.21
C LEU A 77 -0.34 -52.61 8.45
N LYS A 78 0.74 -51.98 8.94
CA LYS A 78 0.70 -51.03 10.05
C LYS A 78 0.13 -49.68 9.67
N SER A 79 0.37 -49.19 8.45
CA SER A 79 -0.08 -47.86 8.00
C SER A 79 -1.60 -47.74 7.81
N VAL A 80 -2.31 -48.86 7.68
CA VAL A 80 -3.79 -48.91 7.65
C VAL A 80 -4.38 -48.24 8.89
N ARG A 81 -5.38 -47.38 8.71
CA ARG A 81 -6.02 -46.70 9.85
C ARG A 81 -6.98 -47.65 10.58
N PRO A 82 -7.12 -47.56 11.91
CA PRO A 82 -8.17 -48.30 12.63
C PRO A 82 -9.55 -47.99 12.03
N GLY A 83 -10.36 -49.02 11.79
CA GLY A 83 -11.68 -48.92 11.14
C GLY A 83 -11.67 -48.95 9.61
N GLU A 84 -10.49 -48.95 8.97
CA GLU A 84 -10.37 -49.04 7.51
C GLU A 84 -10.45 -50.50 7.04
N ALA A 85 -11.17 -50.73 5.93
CA ALA A 85 -11.28 -52.02 5.27
C ALA A 85 -10.17 -52.15 4.21
N ILE A 86 -9.45 -53.26 4.23
CA ILE A 86 -8.38 -53.59 3.29
C ILE A 86 -8.71 -54.85 2.50
N THR A 87 -8.29 -54.88 1.23
CA THR A 87 -8.44 -56.05 0.36
C THR A 87 -7.12 -56.80 0.31
N LEU A 88 -7.15 -58.07 0.69
CA LEU A 88 -6.01 -58.98 0.69
C LEU A 88 -6.21 -60.05 -0.39
N GLY A 89 -5.39 -60.04 -1.43
CA GLY A 89 -5.32 -61.16 -2.37
C GLY A 89 -4.37 -62.22 -1.83
N VAL A 90 -4.86 -63.42 -1.57
CA VAL A 90 -4.09 -64.53 -1.02
C VAL A 90 -4.07 -65.73 -1.94
N TYR A 91 -2.96 -66.46 -1.90
CA TYR A 91 -2.78 -67.74 -2.57
C TYR A 91 -2.74 -68.85 -1.54
N ARG A 92 -3.65 -69.82 -1.68
CA ARG A 92 -3.79 -70.97 -0.80
C ARG A 92 -3.23 -72.24 -1.47
N PRO A 93 -2.11 -72.81 -0.98
CA PRO A 93 -1.58 -74.06 -1.52
C PRO A 93 -2.46 -75.26 -1.16
N ALA A 94 -2.58 -76.24 -2.06
CA ALA A 94 -3.54 -77.35 -1.99
C ALA A 94 -3.28 -78.45 -0.94
N HIS A 95 -2.35 -78.28 0.01
CA HIS A 95 -2.02 -79.31 1.00
C HIS A 95 -2.11 -78.79 2.46
N HIS A 96 -3.12 -79.26 3.20
CA HIS A 96 -3.18 -79.15 4.66
C HIS A 96 -3.01 -80.56 5.28
N PRO A 97 -2.04 -80.80 6.18
CA PRO A 97 -2.11 -81.92 7.11
C PRO A 97 -3.05 -81.57 8.28
N LYS A 98 -3.99 -82.45 8.58
CA LYS A 98 -4.92 -82.35 9.73
C LYS A 98 -4.16 -82.53 11.06
N PRO A 99 -4.58 -81.90 12.18
CA PRO A 99 -4.01 -82.18 13.49
C PRO A 99 -4.48 -83.55 14.00
N ILE A 100 -3.50 -84.39 14.37
CA ILE A 100 -3.69 -85.75 14.89
C ILE A 100 -4.01 -85.64 16.38
N ILE A 101 -5.24 -86.04 16.77
CA ILE A 101 -5.57 -86.48 18.12
C ILE A 101 -5.25 -87.97 18.18
N ASN A 102 -4.43 -88.42 19.14
CA ASN A 102 -4.49 -89.78 19.68
C ASN A 102 -3.65 -89.92 20.97
N LEU A 103 -4.34 -90.13 22.10
CA LEU A 103 -3.83 -90.83 23.27
C LEU A 103 -3.70 -92.33 22.93
N PRO A 104 -2.70 -93.04 23.46
CA PRO A 104 -2.81 -94.47 23.69
C PRO A 104 -2.94 -94.79 25.19
N VAL A 105 -4.00 -95.54 25.45
CA VAL A 105 -4.41 -96.16 26.70
C VAL A 105 -3.46 -97.31 27.08
N ALA A 106 -3.33 -97.50 28.39
CA ALA A 106 -2.49 -98.46 29.08
C ALA A 106 -2.68 -99.93 28.64
N LYS A 107 -1.55 -100.66 28.53
CA LYS A 107 -1.50 -102.12 28.61
C LYS A 107 -1.21 -102.52 30.06
N LYS A 108 -2.18 -103.17 30.72
CA LYS A 108 -2.03 -103.81 32.04
C LYS A 108 -1.29 -105.15 31.88
N PRO A 109 -0.23 -105.44 32.65
CA PRO A 109 0.22 -106.80 32.92
C PRO A 109 -0.66 -107.44 34.00
N ARG A 110 -1.06 -108.68 33.73
CA ARG A 110 -1.91 -109.55 34.55
C ARG A 110 -1.09 -110.09 35.72
N VAL A 111 -1.55 -109.82 36.93
CA VAL A 111 -0.88 -110.22 38.16
C VAL A 111 -1.53 -111.51 38.71
N GLN A 112 -0.72 -112.51 39.06
CA GLN A 112 -1.19 -113.63 39.88
C GLN A 112 -0.99 -113.24 41.35
N PHE A 113 -2.09 -112.97 42.07
CA PHE A 113 -2.11 -112.87 43.52
C PHE A 113 -3.38 -113.51 44.07
N THR A 114 -3.23 -114.19 45.19
CA THR A 114 -4.24 -115.00 45.86
C THR A 114 -5.37 -114.15 46.48
N GLU A 115 -6.55 -114.74 46.65
CA GLU A 115 -7.82 -114.08 46.97
C GLU A 115 -7.81 -113.22 48.26
N ALA A 116 -6.97 -113.57 49.24
CA ALA A 116 -6.74 -112.78 50.45
C ALA A 116 -5.89 -111.51 50.20
N ALA A 117 -4.98 -111.52 49.22
CA ALA A 117 -4.16 -110.36 48.85
C ALA A 117 -4.97 -109.31 48.07
N MET A 118 -5.91 -109.73 47.23
CA MET A 118 -6.81 -108.81 46.51
C MET A 118 -7.75 -108.05 47.45
N LYS A 119 -8.35 -108.71 48.44
CA LYS A 119 -9.27 -108.03 49.38
C LYS A 119 -8.53 -106.96 50.19
N LYS A 120 -7.33 -107.28 50.68
CA LYS A 120 -6.48 -106.33 51.41
C LYS A 120 -6.01 -105.17 50.51
N GLN A 121 -5.69 -105.44 49.25
CA GLN A 121 -5.26 -104.42 48.30
C GLN A 121 -6.43 -103.53 47.84
N ILE A 122 -7.64 -104.09 47.65
CA ILE A 122 -8.87 -103.34 47.38
C ILE A 122 -9.23 -102.44 48.57
N ASP A 123 -9.19 -102.95 49.80
CA ASP A 123 -9.47 -102.14 50.99
C ASP A 123 -8.43 -101.01 51.17
N THR A 124 -7.16 -101.29 50.85
CA THR A 124 -6.10 -100.28 50.87
C THR A 124 -6.32 -99.23 49.79
N LEU A 125 -6.67 -99.62 48.56
CA LEU A 125 -6.95 -98.70 47.45
C LEU A 125 -8.21 -97.89 47.70
N THR A 126 -9.28 -98.47 48.26
CA THR A 126 -10.51 -97.75 48.61
C THR A 126 -10.24 -96.73 49.72
N LYS A 127 -9.40 -97.06 50.71
CA LYS A 127 -8.97 -96.11 51.74
C LYS A 127 -8.11 -94.98 51.16
N VAL A 128 -7.17 -95.29 50.26
CA VAL A 128 -6.36 -94.29 49.55
C VAL A 128 -7.23 -93.40 48.66
N LEU A 129 -8.23 -93.96 48.00
CA LEU A 129 -9.17 -93.22 47.16
C LEU A 129 -10.04 -92.28 48.01
N ALA A 130 -10.56 -92.73 49.16
CA ALA A 130 -11.29 -91.87 50.08
C ALA A 130 -10.42 -90.72 50.62
N VAL A 131 -9.15 -90.98 50.93
CA VAL A 131 -8.19 -89.93 51.33
C VAL A 131 -7.93 -88.96 50.18
N ALA A 132 -7.72 -89.45 48.96
CA ALA A 132 -7.50 -88.63 47.78
C ALA A 132 -8.74 -87.79 47.41
N GLU A 133 -9.95 -88.31 47.58
CA GLU A 133 -11.20 -87.57 47.38
C GLU A 133 -11.38 -86.47 48.44
N ALA A 134 -11.06 -86.76 49.70
CA ALA A 134 -11.06 -85.76 50.76
C ALA A 134 -10.01 -84.66 50.53
N GLU A 135 -8.81 -85.01 50.05
CA GLU A 135 -7.78 -84.04 49.66
C GLU A 135 -8.20 -83.22 48.44
N LYS A 136 -8.79 -83.85 47.43
CA LYS A 136 -9.35 -83.16 46.26
C LYS A 136 -10.45 -82.18 46.64
N ALA A 137 -11.34 -82.55 47.56
CA ALA A 137 -12.37 -81.65 48.09
C ALA A 137 -11.74 -80.43 48.80
N LYS A 138 -10.74 -80.65 49.66
CA LYS A 138 -9.99 -79.57 50.33
C LYS A 138 -9.25 -78.67 49.33
N LEU A 139 -8.63 -79.24 48.29
CA LEU A 139 -7.96 -78.47 47.23
C LEU A 139 -8.96 -77.67 46.41
N ASN A 140 -10.14 -78.21 46.12
CA ASN A 140 -11.20 -77.50 45.42
C ASN A 140 -11.73 -76.31 46.24
N GLU A 141 -11.90 -76.49 47.56
CA GLU A 141 -12.30 -75.40 48.46
C GLU A 141 -11.22 -74.31 48.56
N ARG A 142 -9.94 -74.70 48.66
CA ARG A 142 -8.81 -73.76 48.61
C ARG A 142 -8.73 -73.03 47.27
N ASN A 143 -8.92 -73.73 46.15
CA ASN A 143 -8.93 -73.13 44.82
C ASN A 143 -10.11 -72.16 44.64
N ALA A 144 -11.30 -72.48 45.16
CA ALA A 144 -12.44 -71.58 45.16
C ALA A 144 -12.15 -70.31 45.97
N THR A 145 -11.54 -70.46 47.15
CA THR A 145 -11.13 -69.34 48.02
C THR A 145 -10.07 -68.46 47.33
N LEU A 146 -9.07 -69.06 46.69
CA LEU A 146 -8.04 -68.33 45.94
C LEU A 146 -8.64 -67.55 44.78
N ARG A 147 -9.55 -68.17 44.00
CA ARG A 147 -10.25 -67.49 42.89
C ARG A 147 -11.01 -66.26 43.38
N LYS A 148 -11.74 -66.38 44.49
CA LYS A 148 -12.46 -65.25 45.10
C LYS A 148 -11.49 -64.14 45.50
N ARG A 149 -10.39 -64.48 46.19
CA ARG A 149 -9.37 -63.50 46.59
C ARG A 149 -8.72 -62.82 45.39
N THR A 150 -8.40 -63.57 44.34
CA THR A 150 -7.84 -63.00 43.10
C THR A 150 -8.82 -62.06 42.42
N GLN A 151 -10.11 -62.45 42.37
CA GLN A 151 -11.16 -61.59 41.83
C GLN A 151 -11.31 -60.29 42.63
N ASP A 152 -11.35 -60.36 43.96
CA ASP A 152 -11.44 -59.19 44.82
C ASP A 152 -10.24 -58.25 44.64
N MET A 153 -9.02 -58.79 44.50
CA MET A 153 -7.82 -57.98 44.21
C MET A 153 -7.87 -57.29 42.85
N ILE A 154 -8.40 -57.96 41.82
CA ILE A 154 -8.56 -57.38 40.48
C ILE A 154 -9.58 -56.23 40.54
N ILE A 155 -10.75 -56.46 41.16
CA ILE A 155 -11.79 -55.42 41.32
C ILE A 155 -11.22 -54.20 42.04
N GLN A 156 -10.53 -54.39 43.18
CA GLN A 156 -9.93 -53.28 43.93
C GLN A 156 -8.86 -52.52 43.12
N SER A 157 -8.12 -53.20 42.25
CA SER A 157 -7.12 -52.57 41.39
C SER A 157 -7.78 -51.76 40.26
N ASP A 158 -8.82 -52.31 39.63
CA ASP A 158 -9.59 -51.63 38.60
C ASP A 158 -10.33 -50.41 39.15
N GLU A 159 -10.90 -50.50 40.35
CA GLU A 159 -11.53 -49.37 41.05
C GLU A 159 -10.54 -48.24 41.31
N LYS A 160 -9.32 -48.55 41.76
CA LYS A 160 -8.25 -47.55 41.95
C LYS A 160 -7.84 -46.90 40.63
N LEU A 161 -7.66 -47.69 39.57
CA LEU A 161 -7.33 -47.16 38.24
C LEU A 161 -8.43 -46.25 37.69
N LEU A 162 -9.70 -46.63 37.87
CA LEU A 162 -10.85 -45.81 37.48
C LEU A 162 -10.91 -44.50 38.28
N GLY A 163 -10.63 -44.54 39.59
CA GLY A 163 -10.57 -43.35 40.44
C GLY A 163 -9.51 -42.37 39.94
N ILE A 164 -8.27 -42.85 39.76
CA ILE A 164 -7.15 -42.04 39.25
C ILE A 164 -7.46 -41.49 37.86
N LYS A 165 -8.05 -42.29 36.97
CA LYS A 165 -8.43 -41.85 35.62
C LYS A 165 -9.46 -40.72 35.65
N LYS A 166 -10.48 -40.82 36.50
CA LYS A 166 -11.49 -39.76 36.69
C LYS A 166 -10.86 -38.47 37.22
N GLU A 167 -9.92 -38.56 38.15
CA GLU A 167 -9.18 -37.40 38.67
C GLU A 167 -8.37 -36.70 37.57
N PHE A 168 -7.67 -37.47 36.73
CA PHE A 168 -6.95 -36.92 35.58
C PHE A 168 -7.89 -36.30 34.55
N GLU A 169 -9.01 -36.94 34.22
CA GLU A 169 -10.01 -36.37 33.30
C GLU A 169 -10.59 -35.05 33.84
N LEU A 170 -10.90 -34.99 35.15
CA LEU A 170 -11.31 -33.75 35.81
C LEU A 170 -10.22 -32.68 35.74
N LYS A 171 -8.96 -33.05 35.95
CA LYS A 171 -7.87 -32.06 35.89
C LYS A 171 -7.62 -31.57 34.46
N ILE A 172 -7.70 -32.46 33.47
CA ILE A 172 -7.58 -32.11 32.05
C ILE A 172 -8.69 -31.15 31.64
N THR A 173 -9.94 -31.43 32.03
CA THR A 173 -11.07 -30.55 31.71
C THR A 173 -10.93 -29.17 32.37
N GLN A 174 -10.53 -29.11 33.64
CA GLN A 174 -10.24 -27.85 34.33
C GLN A 174 -9.13 -27.05 33.63
N LEU A 175 -7.98 -27.68 33.34
CA LEU A 175 -6.87 -27.01 32.67
C LEU A 175 -7.24 -26.54 31.26
N THR A 176 -8.09 -27.29 30.55
CA THR A 176 -8.60 -26.91 29.23
C THR A 176 -9.47 -25.66 29.33
N GLN A 177 -10.39 -25.62 30.29
CA GLN A 177 -11.23 -24.44 30.55
C GLN A 177 -10.40 -23.21 30.97
N GLU A 178 -9.40 -23.40 31.83
CA GLU A 178 -8.48 -22.33 32.25
C GLU A 178 -7.68 -21.80 31.05
N LYS A 179 -7.14 -22.69 30.21
CA LYS A 179 -6.44 -22.32 28.99
C LYS A 179 -7.33 -21.51 28.04
N GLU A 180 -8.57 -21.93 27.84
CA GLU A 180 -9.54 -21.20 27.01
C GLU A 180 -9.91 -19.84 27.60
N LYS A 181 -10.03 -19.73 28.93
CA LYS A 181 -10.30 -18.47 29.61
C LYS A 181 -9.11 -17.51 29.47
N LEU A 182 -7.89 -17.99 29.66
CA LEU A 182 -6.67 -17.20 29.47
C LEU A 182 -6.51 -16.75 28.02
N ALA A 183 -6.79 -17.63 27.05
CA ALA A 183 -6.76 -17.28 25.63
C ALA A 183 -7.78 -16.17 25.29
N ARG A 184 -9.00 -16.24 25.83
CA ARG A 184 -10.01 -15.18 25.68
C ARG A 184 -9.57 -13.87 26.31
N ASN A 185 -9.01 -13.90 27.51
CA ASN A 185 -8.51 -12.69 28.18
C ASN A 185 -7.36 -12.03 27.40
N LEU A 186 -6.43 -12.83 26.89
CA LEU A 186 -5.32 -12.33 26.08
C LEU A 186 -5.82 -11.69 24.77
N ALA A 187 -6.78 -12.32 24.09
CA ALA A 187 -7.39 -11.75 22.90
C ALA A 187 -8.10 -10.41 23.20
N ALA A 188 -8.79 -10.30 24.34
CA ALA A 188 -9.45 -9.07 24.76
C ALA A 188 -8.44 -7.94 25.05
N LEU A 189 -7.34 -8.23 25.75
CA LEU A 189 -6.29 -7.24 26.03
C LEU A 189 -5.60 -6.76 24.76
N LEU A 190 -5.25 -7.66 23.84
CA LEU A 190 -4.67 -7.27 22.53
C LEU A 190 -5.64 -6.40 21.71
N ALA A 191 -6.95 -6.68 21.78
CA ALA A 191 -7.95 -5.85 21.13
C ALA A 191 -8.03 -4.44 21.75
N GLN A 192 -7.98 -4.33 23.08
CA GLN A 192 -7.94 -3.04 23.77
C GLN A 192 -6.69 -2.22 23.42
N GLU A 193 -5.52 -2.85 23.41
CA GLU A 193 -4.26 -2.20 23.04
C GLU A 193 -4.31 -1.65 21.61
N ARG A 194 -4.86 -2.43 20.66
CA ARG A 194 -5.06 -1.98 19.27
C ARG A 194 -5.97 -0.75 19.18
N ILE A 195 -7.06 -0.72 19.94
CA ILE A 195 -7.98 0.43 19.97
C ILE A 195 -7.26 1.66 20.54
N GLN A 196 -6.57 1.51 21.68
CA GLN A 196 -5.83 2.62 22.31
C GLN A 196 -4.77 3.20 21.36
N ASN A 197 -3.96 2.35 20.74
CA ASN A 197 -2.93 2.78 19.80
C ASN A 197 -3.52 3.54 18.60
N ARG A 198 -4.66 3.08 18.06
CA ARG A 198 -5.38 3.81 17.00
C ARG A 198 -5.86 5.18 17.47
N THR A 199 -6.47 5.27 18.65
CA THR A 199 -6.98 6.56 19.16
C THR A 199 -5.89 7.59 19.36
N VAL A 200 -4.71 7.18 19.85
CA VAL A 200 -3.57 8.10 20.06
C VAL A 200 -3.02 8.61 18.74
N LEU A 201 -2.88 7.73 17.73
CA LEU A 201 -2.43 8.13 16.39
C LEU A 201 -3.39 9.12 15.73
N ASP A 202 -4.69 8.84 15.80
CA ASP A 202 -5.73 9.72 15.24
C ASP A 202 -5.76 11.07 15.97
N MET A 203 -5.58 11.11 17.29
CA MET A 203 -5.54 12.36 18.06
C MET A 203 -4.30 13.20 17.75
N ASN A 204 -3.12 12.59 17.67
CA ASN A 204 -1.88 13.31 17.39
C ASN A 204 -1.87 13.86 15.96
N GLY A 205 -2.26 13.04 14.98
CA GLY A 205 -2.40 13.49 13.59
C GLY A 205 -3.42 14.62 13.43
N ASN A 206 -4.56 14.52 14.10
CA ASN A 206 -5.57 15.60 14.08
C ASN A 206 -5.08 16.89 14.73
N ASN A 207 -4.31 16.81 15.83
CA ASN A 207 -3.73 17.99 16.47
C ASN A 207 -2.66 18.65 15.59
N GLU A 208 -1.82 17.85 14.93
CA GLU A 208 -0.82 18.36 13.99
C GLU A 208 -1.47 19.05 12.78
N ILE A 209 -2.45 18.41 12.14
CA ILE A 209 -3.20 18.99 11.01
C ILE A 209 -3.91 20.27 11.45
N LYS A 210 -4.50 20.30 12.64
CA LYS A 210 -5.15 21.50 13.19
C LYS A 210 -4.12 22.62 13.42
N GLY A 211 -2.93 22.30 13.94
CA GLY A 211 -1.83 23.25 14.09
C GLY A 211 -1.37 23.82 12.75
N GLN A 212 -1.18 22.97 11.74
CA GLN A 212 -0.84 23.39 10.38
C GLN A 212 -1.92 24.28 9.76
N LEU A 213 -3.21 23.94 9.96
CA LEU A 213 -4.33 24.73 9.46
C LEU A 213 -4.36 26.13 10.09
N GLU A 214 -4.21 26.23 11.41
CA GLU A 214 -4.18 27.53 12.09
C GLU A 214 -2.95 28.35 11.70
N PHE A 215 -1.80 27.71 11.50
CA PHE A 215 -0.61 28.37 10.97
C PHE A 215 -0.83 28.92 9.55
N CYS A 216 -1.37 28.12 8.64
CA CYS A 216 -1.70 28.57 7.28
C CYS A 216 -2.73 29.71 7.27
N LYS A 217 -3.75 29.66 8.13
CA LYS A 217 -4.72 30.76 8.29
C LYS A 217 -4.05 32.04 8.77
N ALA A 218 -3.15 31.96 9.74
CA ALA A 218 -2.40 33.11 10.24
C ALA A 218 -1.56 33.75 9.13
N GLN A 219 -0.82 32.94 8.37
CA GLN A 219 -0.04 33.42 7.22
C GLN A 219 -0.92 34.06 6.14
N LEU A 220 -2.08 33.46 5.83
CA LEU A 220 -3.00 34.03 4.85
C LEU A 220 -3.52 35.41 5.30
N ASN A 221 -3.90 35.54 6.58
CA ASN A 221 -4.35 36.81 7.14
C ASN A 221 -3.25 37.87 7.10
N GLU A 222 -2.02 37.51 7.42
CA GLU A 222 -0.87 38.42 7.32
C GLU A 222 -0.65 38.91 5.87
N MET A 223 -0.75 38.01 4.90
CA MET A 223 -0.64 38.35 3.47
C MET A 223 -1.80 39.27 3.01
N ILE A 224 -3.03 39.02 3.46
CA ILE A 224 -4.19 39.87 3.16
C ILE A 224 -3.99 41.28 3.76
N GLU A 225 -3.51 41.38 5.00
CA GLU A 225 -3.22 42.67 5.62
C GLU A 225 -2.08 43.41 4.91
N ALA A 226 -1.03 42.70 4.50
CA ALA A 226 0.06 43.26 3.72
C ALA A 226 -0.43 43.80 2.37
N GLU A 227 -1.30 43.06 1.67
CA GLU A 227 -1.92 43.54 0.43
C GLU A 227 -2.81 44.77 0.66
N ARG A 228 -3.61 44.78 1.73
CA ARG A 228 -4.44 45.93 2.09
C ARG A 228 -3.59 47.17 2.31
N LYS A 229 -2.53 47.06 3.13
CA LYS A 229 -1.57 48.14 3.39
C LYS A 229 -0.91 48.63 2.10
N ARG A 230 -0.50 47.73 1.19
CA ARG A 230 0.06 48.10 -0.12
C ARG A 230 -0.95 48.86 -0.99
N LYS A 231 -2.20 48.40 -1.04
CA LYS A 231 -3.28 49.07 -1.79
C LYS A 231 -3.55 50.47 -1.24
N ASP A 232 -3.62 50.62 0.09
CA ASP A 232 -3.85 51.91 0.74
C ASP A 232 -2.68 52.88 0.52
N ALA A 233 -1.43 52.41 0.63
CA ALA A 233 -0.25 53.21 0.32
C ALA A 233 -0.24 53.67 -1.15
N ARG A 234 -0.61 52.79 -2.09
CA ARG A 234 -0.71 53.14 -3.53
C ARG A 234 -1.81 54.18 -3.78
N ARG A 235 -2.98 54.04 -3.12
CA ARG A 235 -4.07 55.03 -3.18
C ARG A 235 -3.62 56.40 -2.65
N GLN A 236 -2.92 56.43 -1.52
CA GLN A 236 -2.38 57.67 -0.96
C GLN A 236 -1.36 58.33 -1.91
N SER A 237 -0.47 57.55 -2.51
CA SER A 237 0.50 58.03 -3.49
C SER A 237 -0.18 58.68 -4.71
N ILE A 238 -1.18 58.01 -5.30
CA ILE A 238 -1.95 58.56 -6.42
C ILE A 238 -2.70 59.83 -6.01
N ALA A 239 -3.29 59.86 -4.82
CA ALA A 239 -3.98 61.04 -4.31
C ALA A 239 -3.03 62.24 -4.16
N LEU A 240 -1.81 62.02 -3.66
CA LEU A 240 -0.79 63.06 -3.57
C LEU A 240 -0.32 63.52 -4.95
N GLN A 241 -0.08 62.59 -5.88
CA GLN A 241 0.27 62.92 -7.26
C GLN A 241 -0.81 63.79 -7.89
N ASN A 242 -2.09 63.42 -7.75
CA ASN A 242 -3.23 64.19 -8.27
C ASN A 242 -3.29 65.62 -7.72
N LYS A 243 -3.00 65.81 -6.42
CA LYS A 243 -2.91 67.16 -5.82
C LYS A 243 -1.79 68.01 -6.42
N LEU A 244 -0.71 67.37 -6.88
CA LEU A 244 0.45 68.05 -7.46
C LEU A 244 0.44 68.13 -8.99
N ILE A 245 -0.53 67.51 -9.68
CA ILE A 245 -0.58 67.44 -11.16
C ILE A 245 -0.44 68.84 -11.77
N ASN A 246 -1.29 69.79 -11.37
CA ASN A 246 -1.28 71.13 -11.98
C ASN A 246 0.07 71.84 -11.81
N LYS A 247 0.73 71.64 -10.66
CA LYS A 247 2.07 72.19 -10.42
C LYS A 247 3.11 71.55 -11.35
N HIS A 248 3.07 70.24 -11.52
CA HIS A 248 3.96 69.52 -12.43
C HIS A 248 3.71 69.88 -13.90
N VAL A 249 2.44 70.07 -14.30
CA VAL A 249 2.08 70.51 -15.66
C VAL A 249 2.69 71.87 -15.96
N VAL A 250 2.50 72.86 -15.07
CA VAL A 250 3.10 74.20 -15.24
C VAL A 250 4.62 74.16 -15.27
N GLN A 251 5.25 73.28 -14.48
CA GLN A 251 6.71 73.09 -14.52
C GLN A 251 7.17 72.49 -15.85
N MET A 252 6.45 71.50 -16.36
CA MET A 252 6.73 70.84 -17.63
C MET A 252 6.54 71.80 -18.80
N GLU A 253 5.49 72.61 -18.82
CA GLU A 253 5.28 73.65 -19.82
C GLU A 253 6.49 74.60 -19.89
N LYS A 254 6.98 75.06 -18.73
CA LYS A 254 8.18 75.92 -18.66
C LYS A 254 9.42 75.22 -19.22
N GLN A 255 9.62 73.94 -18.92
CA GLN A 255 10.73 73.16 -19.45
C GLN A 255 10.64 73.00 -20.96
N ILE A 256 9.45 72.72 -21.50
CA ILE A 256 9.23 72.65 -22.96
C ILE A 256 9.54 73.99 -23.61
N ILE A 257 9.01 75.10 -23.08
CA ILE A 257 9.25 76.44 -23.63
C ILE A 257 10.75 76.75 -23.64
N GLN A 258 11.45 76.44 -22.54
CA GLN A 258 12.88 76.69 -22.44
C GLN A 258 13.68 75.83 -23.43
N ALA A 259 13.39 74.52 -23.52
CA ALA A 259 14.06 73.62 -24.46
C ALA A 259 13.83 74.03 -25.91
N VAL A 260 12.60 74.41 -26.27
CA VAL A 260 12.28 74.94 -27.61
C VAL A 260 13.07 76.22 -27.87
N LYS A 261 13.10 77.17 -26.94
CA LYS A 261 13.86 78.43 -27.13
C LYS A 261 15.35 78.17 -27.34
N THR A 262 15.94 77.28 -26.56
CA THR A 262 17.35 76.90 -26.71
C THR A 262 17.61 76.23 -28.07
N ALA A 263 16.70 75.38 -28.54
CA ALA A 263 16.81 74.78 -29.87
C ALA A 263 16.70 75.83 -30.99
N LEU A 264 15.76 76.78 -30.88
CA LEU A 264 15.62 77.89 -31.84
C LEU A 264 16.83 78.82 -31.84
N GLU A 265 17.42 79.08 -30.67
CA GLU A 265 18.66 79.85 -30.56
C GLU A 265 19.83 79.14 -31.25
N SER A 266 19.96 77.81 -31.08
CA SER A 266 20.96 77.00 -31.79
C SER A 266 20.80 77.12 -33.30
N ILE A 267 19.56 76.98 -33.80
CA ILE A 267 19.25 77.13 -35.23
C ILE A 267 19.65 78.52 -35.75
N SER A 268 19.43 79.58 -34.97
CA SER A 268 19.87 80.94 -35.35
C SER A 268 21.41 81.05 -35.40
N LYS A 269 22.13 80.43 -34.48
CA LYS A 269 23.59 80.41 -34.48
C LYS A 269 24.14 79.68 -35.72
N ASP A 270 23.62 78.48 -35.99
CA ASP A 270 24.02 77.67 -37.16
C ASP A 270 23.77 78.40 -38.49
N ARG A 271 22.68 79.17 -38.57
CA ARG A 271 22.37 80.03 -39.72
C ARG A 271 23.39 81.14 -39.93
N LYS A 272 23.77 81.83 -38.85
CA LYS A 272 24.76 82.91 -38.90
C LYS A 272 26.12 82.39 -39.38
N GLU A 273 26.52 81.20 -38.93
CA GLU A 273 27.76 80.55 -39.33
C GLU A 273 27.73 80.05 -40.78
N SER A 274 26.62 79.45 -41.21
CA SER A 274 26.46 78.91 -42.57
C SER A 274 26.21 79.95 -43.67
N LYS A 275 25.98 81.24 -43.32
CA LYS A 275 25.54 82.31 -44.24
C LYS A 275 24.31 81.92 -45.09
N SER A 276 23.52 80.96 -44.63
CA SER A 276 22.38 80.45 -45.37
C SER A 276 21.12 81.28 -45.06
N ASN A 277 20.46 81.75 -46.11
CA ASN A 277 19.10 82.29 -45.96
C ASN A 277 18.15 81.13 -45.58
N ALA A 278 16.97 81.44 -45.03
CA ALA A 278 15.98 80.45 -44.57
C ALA A 278 15.55 79.36 -45.56
N TYR A 279 15.97 79.48 -46.82
CA TYR A 279 15.95 78.47 -47.86
C TYR A 279 17.39 78.27 -48.32
N GLY A 280 18.19 77.48 -47.59
CA GLY A 280 19.58 77.21 -47.97
C GLY A 280 19.61 76.42 -49.27
N ILE A 281 19.90 77.07 -50.40
CA ILE A 281 20.42 76.62 -51.71
C ILE A 281 19.80 75.36 -52.39
N ASN A 282 18.96 74.56 -51.73
CA ASN A 282 18.43 73.32 -52.28
C ASN A 282 16.94 73.15 -51.97
N PRO A 283 16.04 73.29 -52.97
CA PRO A 283 14.59 73.10 -52.80
C PRO A 283 14.17 71.68 -52.38
N LEU A 284 15.11 70.72 -52.40
CA LEU A 284 14.91 69.31 -52.04
C LEU A 284 15.30 68.96 -50.60
N SER A 285 15.88 69.89 -49.81
CA SER A 285 16.17 69.66 -48.38
C SER A 285 14.92 69.92 -47.53
N LEU A 286 13.97 68.99 -47.61
CA LEU A 286 12.78 68.95 -46.76
C LEU A 286 13.21 68.66 -45.31
N ALA A 287 13.30 69.70 -44.47
CA ALA A 287 12.46 69.86 -43.27
C ALA A 287 13.06 70.92 -42.33
N SER A 288 12.39 72.06 -42.20
CA SER A 288 12.60 73.00 -41.08
C SER A 288 12.05 72.38 -39.79
N THR A 289 12.67 71.29 -39.33
CA THR A 289 12.28 70.57 -38.11
C THR A 289 13.41 70.48 -37.10
N PHE A 290 13.07 70.43 -35.82
CA PHE A 290 14.00 70.13 -34.73
C PHE A 290 13.30 69.24 -33.70
N SER A 291 14.07 68.53 -32.88
CA SER A 291 13.53 67.69 -31.81
C SER A 291 14.05 68.17 -30.47
N ILE A 292 13.22 68.03 -29.43
CA ILE A 292 13.62 68.21 -28.04
C ILE A 292 13.32 66.92 -27.28
N SER A 293 14.13 66.64 -26.26
CA SER A 293 13.94 65.56 -25.31
C SER A 293 13.93 66.12 -23.90
N LEU A 294 13.00 65.66 -23.07
CA LEU A 294 12.85 66.05 -21.67
C LEU A 294 12.75 64.80 -20.82
N GLU A 295 13.64 64.68 -19.83
CA GLU A 295 13.67 63.57 -18.88
C GLU A 295 12.86 63.89 -17.62
N LEU A 296 12.54 62.84 -16.84
CA LEU A 296 11.82 62.94 -15.56
C LEU A 296 10.43 63.59 -15.69
N CYS A 297 9.82 63.45 -16.87
CA CYS A 297 8.46 63.91 -17.12
C CYS A 297 7.47 62.96 -16.45
N ARG A 298 6.83 63.40 -15.36
CA ARG A 298 5.90 62.55 -14.59
C ARG A 298 4.68 62.14 -15.43
N PRO A 299 4.30 60.84 -15.47
CA PRO A 299 3.26 60.37 -16.37
C PRO A 299 1.92 61.08 -16.20
N ALA A 300 1.48 61.32 -14.96
CA ALA A 300 0.22 62.00 -14.68
C ALA A 300 0.18 63.45 -15.22
N ALA A 301 1.33 64.15 -15.21
CA ALA A 301 1.43 65.50 -15.74
C ALA A 301 1.47 65.49 -17.27
N VAL A 302 2.16 64.53 -17.89
CA VAL A 302 2.15 64.33 -19.34
C VAL A 302 0.72 64.03 -19.79
N GLN A 303 0.04 63.06 -19.17
CA GLN A 303 -1.35 62.72 -19.53
C GLN A 303 -2.29 63.91 -19.40
N HIS A 304 -2.16 64.71 -18.34
CA HIS A 304 -2.98 65.91 -18.14
C HIS A 304 -2.70 67.00 -19.19
N LEU A 305 -1.43 67.26 -19.53
CA LEU A 305 -1.05 68.24 -20.54
C LEU A 305 -1.53 67.80 -21.94
N PHE A 306 -1.29 66.53 -22.29
CA PHE A 306 -1.61 65.95 -23.59
C PHE A 306 -3.05 65.46 -23.73
N GLY A 307 -3.86 65.56 -22.66
CA GLY A 307 -5.29 65.22 -22.67
C GLY A 307 -5.56 63.77 -23.06
N SER A 308 -4.64 62.85 -22.76
CA SER A 308 -4.84 61.43 -23.00
C SER A 308 -5.66 60.81 -21.88
N ASN A 309 -6.57 59.91 -22.22
CA ASN A 309 -7.43 59.24 -21.25
C ASN A 309 -6.59 58.31 -20.36
N ILE A 310 -6.80 58.42 -19.04
CA ILE A 310 -6.20 57.51 -18.06
C ILE A 310 -7.00 56.22 -18.06
N THR A 311 -6.36 55.11 -18.44
CA THR A 311 -6.92 53.78 -18.26
C THR A 311 -6.61 53.29 -16.85
N PHE A 312 -7.51 52.49 -16.26
CA PHE A 312 -7.34 51.94 -14.92
C PHE A 312 -7.28 50.41 -14.99
N ASP A 313 -6.46 49.81 -14.14
CA ASP A 313 -6.40 48.35 -13.99
C ASP A 313 -7.64 47.81 -13.25
N VAL A 314 -7.73 46.48 -13.14
CA VAL A 314 -8.83 45.79 -12.43
C VAL A 314 -8.93 46.22 -10.95
N ASN A 315 -7.86 46.75 -10.38
CA ASN A 315 -7.81 47.26 -9.01
C ASN A 315 -8.08 48.78 -8.91
N GLY A 316 -8.43 49.43 -10.02
CA GLY A 316 -8.71 50.87 -10.08
C GLY A 316 -7.46 51.76 -10.03
N PHE A 317 -6.28 51.25 -10.36
CA PHE A 317 -5.04 52.04 -10.42
C PHE A 317 -4.73 52.50 -11.85
N PRO A 318 -4.20 53.73 -12.04
CA PRO A 318 -3.81 54.23 -13.36
C PRO A 318 -2.82 53.29 -14.05
N MET A 319 -3.15 52.86 -15.25
CA MET A 319 -2.24 52.18 -16.16
C MET A 319 -1.48 53.23 -16.94
N VAL A 320 -0.16 53.16 -16.84
CA VAL A 320 0.71 54.08 -17.57
C VAL A 320 1.00 53.49 -18.94
N SER A 321 0.62 54.19 -19.99
CA SER A 321 0.83 53.80 -21.39
C SER A 321 1.68 54.84 -22.11
N SER A 322 2.48 54.39 -23.07
CA SER A 322 3.22 55.28 -23.95
C SER A 322 2.25 56.15 -24.75
N ILE A 323 2.60 57.42 -24.91
CA ILE A 323 1.82 58.35 -25.70
C ILE A 323 2.54 58.54 -27.04
N ASN A 324 1.82 58.34 -28.13
CA ASN A 324 2.25 58.72 -29.46
C ASN A 324 1.09 59.49 -30.10
N MET A 325 1.25 60.79 -30.30
CA MET A 325 0.22 61.64 -30.88
C MET A 325 0.79 62.84 -31.61
N THR A 326 -0.03 63.48 -32.43
CA THR A 326 0.32 64.71 -33.12
C THR A 326 -0.56 65.86 -32.62
N TRP A 327 0.06 66.94 -32.14
CA TRP A 327 -0.66 68.18 -31.80
C TRP A 327 -0.81 69.07 -33.02
N SER A 328 -2.04 69.54 -33.25
CA SER A 328 -2.31 70.56 -34.27
C SER A 328 -1.70 71.90 -33.87
N ASN A 329 -1.48 72.77 -34.86
CA ASN A 329 -0.92 74.11 -34.61
C ASN A 329 -1.82 74.95 -33.68
N ASP A 330 -3.15 74.81 -33.79
CA ASP A 330 -4.11 75.53 -32.93
C ASP A 330 -3.99 75.09 -31.48
N ARG A 331 -3.79 73.79 -31.23
CA ARG A 331 -3.59 73.25 -29.88
C ARG A 331 -2.29 73.73 -29.26
N VAL A 332 -1.20 73.75 -30.04
CA VAL A 332 0.09 74.29 -29.61
C VAL A 332 -0.04 75.77 -29.21
N GLN A 333 -0.75 76.57 -30.02
CA GLN A 333 -1.00 77.98 -29.72
C GLN A 333 -1.90 78.16 -28.50
N ALA A 334 -2.88 77.28 -28.27
CA ALA A 334 -3.74 77.34 -27.10
C ALA A 334 -2.97 77.08 -25.79
N VAL A 335 -2.01 76.15 -25.81
CA VAL A 335 -1.24 75.75 -24.61
C VAL A 335 -0.07 76.70 -24.34
N PHE A 336 0.77 76.97 -25.35
CA PHE A 336 2.02 77.74 -25.17
C PHE A 336 1.90 79.22 -25.61
N GLY A 337 0.81 79.58 -26.28
CA GLY A 337 0.62 80.93 -26.82
C GLY A 337 1.75 81.36 -27.75
N LYS A 338 2.13 82.63 -27.64
CA LYS A 338 3.19 83.26 -28.45
C LYS A 338 4.60 83.08 -27.86
N GLN A 339 4.80 82.14 -26.93
CA GLN A 339 6.05 81.99 -26.19
C GLN A 339 7.12 81.17 -26.93
N LEU A 340 6.72 80.39 -27.94
CA LEU A 340 7.59 79.50 -28.71
C LEU A 340 8.29 80.24 -29.86
N LYS A 341 8.97 81.34 -29.54
CA LYS A 341 9.71 82.16 -30.51
C LYS A 341 11.04 82.64 -29.97
N TYR A 342 11.97 82.87 -30.88
CA TYR A 342 13.28 83.46 -30.63
C TYR A 342 13.50 84.61 -31.61
N GLU A 343 13.88 85.79 -31.10
CA GLU A 343 14.19 86.95 -31.93
C GLU A 343 15.66 86.89 -32.35
N GLU A 344 15.91 86.67 -33.64
CA GLU A 344 17.27 86.57 -34.19
C GLU A 344 17.91 87.94 -34.38
N ARG A 345 17.10 88.92 -34.79
CA ARG A 345 17.41 90.35 -34.97
C ARG A 345 16.10 91.14 -34.99
N ALA A 346 16.18 92.46 -34.78
CA ALA A 346 15.02 93.36 -34.75
C ALA A 346 14.05 93.09 -35.93
N GLY A 347 12.86 92.59 -35.61
CA GLY A 347 11.78 92.33 -36.57
C GLY A 347 11.89 91.03 -37.40
N VAL A 348 12.82 90.12 -37.05
CA VAL A 348 12.89 88.75 -37.58
C VAL A 348 12.85 87.75 -36.43
N GLU A 349 11.74 87.02 -36.33
CA GLU A 349 11.52 86.00 -35.31
C GLU A 349 11.56 84.60 -35.95
N ILE A 350 12.26 83.68 -35.30
CA ILE A 350 12.16 82.24 -35.58
C ILE A 350 11.09 81.69 -34.63
N VAL A 351 10.06 81.05 -35.19
CA VAL A 351 8.90 80.58 -34.43
C VAL A 351 8.75 79.08 -34.64
N ALA A 352 8.61 78.33 -33.54
CA ALA A 352 8.23 76.93 -33.63
C ALA A 352 6.75 76.82 -33.99
N THR A 353 6.44 76.00 -34.99
CA THR A 353 5.10 75.82 -35.55
C THR A 353 4.70 74.35 -35.53
N GLY A 354 3.40 74.09 -35.39
CA GLY A 354 2.84 72.75 -35.53
C GLY A 354 2.68 72.33 -37.00
N PRO A 355 2.30 71.07 -37.27
CA PRO A 355 1.99 70.01 -36.30
C PRO A 355 3.22 69.47 -35.57
N VAL A 356 3.04 69.03 -34.32
CA VAL A 356 4.12 68.54 -33.44
C VAL A 356 3.90 67.07 -33.14
N GLU A 357 4.88 66.23 -33.42
CA GLU A 357 4.86 64.81 -33.06
C GLU A 357 5.36 64.68 -31.61
N VAL A 358 4.58 63.99 -30.77
CA VAL A 358 4.83 63.83 -29.35
C VAL A 358 4.91 62.34 -29.04
N ASN A 359 6.06 61.91 -28.54
CA ASN A 359 6.31 60.56 -28.07
C ASN A 359 6.71 60.60 -26.59
N TYR A 360 6.06 59.80 -25.76
CA TYR A 360 6.39 59.69 -24.36
C TYR A 360 6.46 58.22 -23.95
N ASP A 361 7.56 57.84 -23.30
CA ASP A 361 7.72 56.54 -22.66
C ASP A 361 7.62 56.68 -21.14
N PRO A 362 6.57 56.12 -20.51
CA PRO A 362 6.40 56.18 -19.07
C PRO A 362 7.41 55.35 -18.28
N SER A 363 8.07 54.37 -18.91
CA SER A 363 9.04 53.50 -18.25
C SER A 363 10.34 54.26 -17.95
N THR A 364 10.73 55.13 -18.88
CA THR A 364 11.93 55.97 -18.81
C THR A 364 11.63 57.41 -18.39
N GLU A 365 10.34 57.77 -18.25
CA GLU A 365 9.88 59.15 -18.02
C GLU A 365 10.43 60.15 -19.05
N LEU A 366 10.65 59.70 -20.29
CA LEU A 366 11.24 60.48 -21.40
C LEU A 366 10.15 61.00 -22.34
N LEU A 367 10.10 62.32 -22.52
CA LEU A 367 9.22 63.01 -23.47
C LEU A 367 10.04 63.54 -24.64
N GLU A 368 9.74 63.06 -25.84
CA GLU A 368 10.32 63.53 -27.09
C GLU A 368 9.27 64.29 -27.88
N MET A 369 9.66 65.46 -28.39
CA MET A 369 8.77 66.28 -29.22
C MET A 369 9.52 66.76 -30.46
N LYS A 370 8.93 66.51 -31.63
CA LYS A 370 9.46 66.94 -32.92
C LYS A 370 8.61 68.07 -33.48
N TRP A 371 9.27 69.20 -33.70
CA TRP A 371 8.67 70.47 -34.05
C TRP A 371 9.03 70.87 -35.48
N LYS A 372 8.15 71.65 -36.10
CA LYS A 372 8.53 72.47 -37.26
C LYS A 372 8.88 73.87 -36.78
N TRP A 373 9.59 74.63 -37.61
CA TRP A 373 9.85 76.03 -37.35
C TRP A 373 9.81 76.84 -38.63
N SER A 374 9.50 78.12 -38.49
CA SER A 374 9.39 79.05 -39.61
C SER A 374 9.94 80.43 -39.23
N GLU A 375 10.39 81.18 -40.23
CA GLU A 375 10.79 82.57 -40.05
C GLU A 375 9.58 83.50 -40.23
N GLN A 376 9.33 84.36 -39.25
CA GLN A 376 8.37 85.45 -39.32
C GLN A 376 9.13 86.79 -39.37
N SER A 377 9.13 87.43 -40.54
CA SER A 377 9.69 88.77 -40.73
C SER A 377 8.56 89.80 -40.83
N LEU A 378 8.61 90.83 -39.98
CA LEU A 378 7.65 91.95 -39.99
C LEU A 378 7.70 92.71 -41.32
N ILE A 379 8.92 92.94 -41.85
CA ILE A 379 9.14 93.58 -43.15
C ILE A 379 8.48 92.78 -44.27
N ARG A 380 8.58 91.45 -44.24
CA ARG A 380 7.90 90.59 -45.23
C ARG A 380 6.38 90.59 -45.07
N LYS A 381 5.85 90.65 -43.84
CA LYS A 381 4.40 90.76 -43.60
C LYS A 381 3.85 92.08 -44.16
N ILE A 382 4.51 93.20 -43.90
CA ILE A 382 4.16 94.52 -44.43
C ILE A 382 4.28 94.55 -45.96
N GLY A 383 5.36 93.99 -46.52
CA GLY A 383 5.53 93.90 -47.98
C GLY A 383 4.46 93.05 -48.68
N ARG A 384 3.93 92.01 -48.02
CA ARG A 384 2.81 91.21 -48.54
C ARG A 384 1.48 91.95 -48.45
N SER A 385 1.20 92.65 -47.35
CA SER A 385 -0.04 93.43 -47.22
C SER A 385 -0.12 94.58 -48.23
N ILE A 386 1.02 95.20 -48.56
CA ILE A 386 1.10 96.26 -49.58
C ILE A 386 0.93 95.71 -51.01
N ARG A 387 1.26 94.45 -51.27
CA ARG A 387 1.06 93.83 -52.61
C ARG A 387 -0.35 93.27 -52.84
N LEU A 388 -1.11 93.08 -51.77
CA LEU A 388 -2.47 92.51 -51.80
C LEU A 388 -3.56 93.58 -51.61
N ALA A 389 -3.17 94.79 -51.20
CA ALA A 389 -3.96 96.01 -51.30
C ALA A 389 -3.65 96.70 -52.63
#